data_AF-A0A843IZ11-F1
#
_entry.id   AF-A0A843IZ11-F1
#
_cell.length_a   1.000
_cell.length_b   1.000
_cell.length_c   1.000
_cell.angle_alpha   90.00
_cell.angle_beta   90.00
_cell.angle_gamma   90.00
#
_symmetry.space_group_name_H-M   'P 1'
#
loop_
_entity.id
_entity.type
_entity.pdbx_description
1 polymer ?
#
loop_
_entity_poly.entity_id
_entity_poly.type
_entity_poly.pdbx_seq_one_letter_code
_entity_poly.pdbx_strand_id
1 'polypeptide(L)' 'MKCNIPDTVLHEITSFAQKHKIRRIILFGSRSKGNNTQRSDIDIAVSGGDVDSFYWDIKEKTHT' A
#
# COMPACT_ATOMS: atom_id res chain seq x y z
N MET A 1 10.74 1.33 -11.40
CA MET A 1 10.20 2.36 -10.48
C MET A 1 10.73 2.03 -9.10
N LYS A 2 11.65 2.82 -8.54
CA LYS A 2 12.28 2.53 -7.23
C LYS A 2 11.36 3.11 -6.15
N CYS A 3 10.34 2.35 -5.75
CA CYS A 3 9.52 2.71 -4.60
C CYS A 3 10.32 2.38 -3.34
N ASN A 4 10.47 3.32 -2.40
CA ASN A 4 11.17 3.07 -1.15
C ASN A 4 10.24 2.35 -0.15
N ILE A 5 9.74 1.18 -0.54
CA ILE A 5 8.83 0.31 0.21
C ILE A 5 9.46 -1.08 0.24
N PRO A 6 9.49 -1.76 1.40
CA PRO A 6 9.95 -3.15 1.47
C PRO A 6 9.16 -4.05 0.53
N ASP A 7 9.84 -4.98 -0.14
CA ASP A 7 9.20 -5.91 -1.10
C ASP A 7 8.12 -6.78 -0.46
N THR A 8 8.25 -7.08 0.84
CA THR A 8 7.25 -7.79 1.64
C THR A 8 5.93 -7.03 1.71
N VAL A 9 6.00 -5.74 2.08
CA VAL A 9 4.83 -4.85 2.16
C VAL A 9 4.20 -4.67 0.78
N LEU A 10 5.01 -4.56 -0.28
CA LEU A 10 4.50 -4.50 -1.65
C LEU A 10 3.71 -5.77 -2.02
N HIS A 11 4.22 -6.95 -1.65
CA HIS A 11 3.54 -8.22 -1.87
C HIS A 11 2.22 -8.34 -1.09
N GLU A 12 2.21 -7.93 0.18
CA GLU A 12 1.01 -7.93 1.02
C GLU A 12 -0.06 -6.99 0.43
N ILE A 13 0.30 -5.74 0.13
CA ILE A 13 -0.59 -4.77 -0.51
C ILE A 13 -1.17 -5.32 -1.82
N THR A 14 -0.32 -5.92 -2.67
CA THR A 14 -0.75 -6.47 -3.96
C THR A 14 -1.69 -7.66 -3.77
N SER A 15 -1.42 -8.53 -2.80
CA SER A 15 -2.26 -9.69 -2.49
C SER A 15 -3.64 -9.26 -1.99
N PHE A 16 -3.71 -8.28 -1.08
CA PHE A 16 -4.98 -7.74 -0.60
C PHE A 16 -5.74 -7.01 -1.71
N ALA A 17 -5.04 -6.29 -2.58
CA ALA A 17 -5.66 -5.60 -3.70
C ALA A 17 -6.34 -6.57 -4.67
N GLN A 18 -5.69 -7.69 -4.96
CA GLN A 18 -6.27 -8.76 -5.78
C GLN A 18 -7.49 -9.39 -5.08
N LYS A 19 -7.38 -9.71 -3.79
CA LYS A 19 -8.47 -10.29 -2.99
C LYS A 19 -9.72 -9.42 -3.01
N HIS A 20 -9.56 -8.11 -2.85
CA HIS A 20 -10.66 -7.14 -2.76
C HIS A 20 -11.02 -6.50 -4.10
N LYS A 21 -10.45 -6.98 -5.21
CA LYS A 21 -10.67 -6.48 -6.57
C LYS A 21 -10.40 -4.97 -6.71
N ILE A 22 -9.43 -4.46 -5.97
CA ILE A 22 -8.97 -3.08 -6.09
C ILE A 22 -8.36 -2.91 -7.48
N ARG A 23 -8.87 -1.94 -8.24
CA ARG A 23 -8.50 -1.77 -9.65
C ARG A 23 -7.29 -0.87 -9.84
N ARG A 24 -7.06 0.05 -8.91
CA ARG A 24 -5.98 1.02 -8.99
C ARG A 24 -5.46 1.35 -7.60
N ILE A 25 -4.14 1.37 -7.47
CA ILE A 25 -3.39 1.82 -6.30
C ILE A 25 -2.42 2.89 -6.78
N ILE A 26 -2.35 4.00 -6.04
CA ILE A 26 -1.44 5.11 -6.29
C ILE A 26 -0.61 5.30 -5.03
N LEU A 27 0.71 5.16 -5.13
CA LEU A 27 1.65 5.53 -4.08
C LEU A 27 1.90 7.03 -4.14
N PHE A 28 1.70 7.73 -3.03
CA PHE A 28 2.05 9.13 -2.88
C PHE A 28 2.86 9.36 -1.60
N GLY A 29 2.99 10.61 -1.17
CA GLY A 29 3.71 10.93 0.06
C GLY A 29 5.23 10.81 -0.06
N SER A 30 5.90 10.73 1.09
CA SER A 30 7.36 10.87 1.17
C SER A 30 8.12 9.76 0.44
N ARG A 31 7.61 8.51 0.51
CA ARG A 31 8.21 7.35 -0.16
C ARG A 31 8.09 7.37 -1.68
N SER A 32 7.10 8.07 -2.22
CA SER A 32 7.00 8.36 -3.67
C SER A 32 7.99 9.43 -4.13
N LYS A 33 8.29 10.40 -3.27
CA LYS A 33 9.19 11.54 -3.54
C LYS A 33 10.66 11.23 -3.23
N GLY A 34 10.94 10.12 -2.53
CA GLY A 34 12.29 9.72 -2.13
C GLY A 34 12.87 10.53 -0.96
N ASN A 35 12.04 11.32 -0.26
CA ASN A 35 12.45 12.07 0.94
C ASN A 35 11.97 11.40 2.24
N ASN A 36 11.71 10.09 2.19
CA ASN A 36 11.27 9.30 3.33
C ASN A 36 12.43 8.93 4.26
N THR A 37 12.10 8.76 5.54
CA THR A 37 12.98 8.15 6.54
C THR A 37 12.60 6.68 6.72
N GLN A 38 13.38 5.92 7.51
CA GLN A 38 13.04 4.52 7.84
C GLN A 38 11.68 4.39 8.53
N ARG A 39 11.27 5.39 9.32
CA ARG A 39 10.01 5.42 10.09
C ARG A 39 8.86 6.13 9.37
N SER A 40 9.05 6.54 8.12
CA SER A 40 8.00 7.24 7.40
C SER A 40 6.88 6.28 7.01
N ASP A 41 5.64 6.73 7.13
CA ASP A 41 4.46 5.95 6.72
C ASP A 41 4.44 5.71 5.20
N ILE A 42 3.55 4.80 4.77
CA ILE A 42 3.31 4.49 3.36
C ILE A 42 1.94 5.03 2.98
N ASP A 43 1.92 6.13 2.23
CA ASP A 43 0.68 6.78 1.80
C ASP A 43 0.19 6.21 0.46
N ILE A 44 -0.98 5.56 0.46
CA ILE A 44 -1.61 5.01 -0.75
C ILE A 44 -3.03 5.51 -0.94
N ALA A 45 -3.40 5.74 -2.19
CA ALA A 45 -4.78 5.98 -2.61
C ALA A 45 -5.26 4.80 -3.45
N VAL A 46 -6.46 4.30 -3.18
CA VAL A 46 -7.03 3.13 -3.85
C VAL A 46 -8.38 3.43 -4.47
N SER A 47 -8.74 2.71 -5.53
CA SER A 47 -10.07 2.82 -6.14
C SER A 47 -10.52 1.53 -6.85
N GLY A 48 -11.83 1.34 -6.86
CA GLY A 48 -12.49 0.13 -7.36
C GLY A 48 -12.51 -1.00 -6.33
N GLY A 49 -13.38 -1.98 -6.53
CA GLY A 49 -13.49 -3.13 -5.61
C GLY A 49 -14.08 -2.77 -4.25
N ASP A 50 -13.78 -3.60 -3.25
CA ASP A 50 -14.17 -3.40 -1.86
C ASP A 50 -13.06 -2.66 -1.10
N VAL A 51 -13.15 -1.34 -1.09
CA VAL A 51 -12.15 -0.46 -0.47
C VAL A 51 -12.15 -0.57 1.05
N ASP A 52 -13.31 -0.75 1.66
CA ASP A 52 -13.44 -0.80 3.13
C ASP A 52 -12.78 -2.08 3.68
N SER A 53 -13.07 -3.24 3.09
CA SER A 53 -12.43 -4.50 3.48
C SER A 53 -10.93 -4.49 3.20
N PHE A 54 -10.50 -3.86 2.10
CA PHE A 54 -9.08 -3.65 1.81
C PHE A 54 -8.39 -2.79 2.87
N TYR A 55 -9.01 -1.68 3.28
CA TYR A 55 -8.47 -0.81 4.33
C TYR A 55 -8.27 -1.56 5.64
N TRP A 56 -9.24 -2.39 6.05
CA TRP A 56 -9.12 -3.19 7.26
C TRP A 56 -8.02 -4.25 7.18
N ASP A 57 -7.93 -4.97 6.06
CA ASP A 57 -6.85 -5.96 5.86
C ASP A 57 -5.47 -5.28 5.87
N ILE A 58 -5.34 -4.10 5.26
CA ILE A 58 -4.09 -3.33 5.31
C ILE A 58 -3.76 -2.90 6.75
N LYS A 59 -4.74 -2.37 7.47
CA LYS A 59 -4.50 -1.84 8.81
C LYS A 59 -4.13 -2.93 9.82
N GLU A 60 -4.74 -4.11 9.72
CA GLU A 60 -4.64 -5.15 10.75
C GLU A 60 -3.68 -6.29 10.38
N LYS A 61 -3.33 -6.47 9.10
CA LYS A 61 -2.60 -7.66 8.63
C LYS A 61 -1.33 -7.37 7.84
N THR A 62 -1.00 -6.11 7.61
CA THR A 62 0.28 -5.74 6.98
C THR A 62 1.35 -5.63 8.06
N HIS A 63 2.46 -6.35 7.90
CA HIS A 63 3.55 -6.33 8.89
C HIS A 63 4.64 -5.38 8.41
N THR A 64 4.77 -4.24 9.10
CA THR A 64 5.83 -3.23 8.89
C THR A 64 7.04 -3.42 9.78
#